data_AF-A0A1B7NEM4-F1
#
_entry.id   AF-A0A1B7NEM4-F1
#
_cell.length_a   1.000
_cell.length_b   1.000
_cell.length_c   1.000
_cell.angle_alpha   90.00
_cell.angle_beta   90.00
_cell.angle_gamma   90.00
#
_symmetry.space_group_name_H-M   'P 1'
#
loop_
_entity.id
_entity.type
_entity.pdbx_description
1 polymer ?
#
loop_
_entity_poly.entity_id
_entity_poly.type
_entity_poly.pdbx_seq_one_letter_code
_entity_poly.pdbx_strand_id
1 'polypeptide(L)'
;MSAPPSSALPDPPATFQTPNGTNSASPKDLRDFLRSLRDKELHDDNPPISVQDRQPWLQLVTGLLEQVFGCFPYFKPSIQGTTNERIELTDISLEVLSCIGRRVDSLYVDEEILSKQVFVHLFGLCTSTESWLEVTDEGNSERLPPNTLYSKACDTLVVFLQNLSFSTGLGRDPDAVQTGVLHKILHETTDLCTAMISARLESYPLDVHWFSTPHFKITTEDCSIPVLTLYITRCMSFILNRSLVSRRHSRYYQAPVLFTSVCLNKHHRRFTR
;
A
#
# COMPACT_ATOMS: atom_id res chain seq x y z
N MET A 1 16.56 36.00 32.35
CA MET A 1 17.07 34.86 31.56
C MET A 1 16.00 33.78 31.63
N SER A 2 15.25 33.59 30.54
CA SER A 2 14.13 32.62 30.49
C SER A 2 14.66 31.27 30.05
N ALA A 3 14.36 30.21 30.81
CA ALA A 3 14.78 28.84 30.50
C ALA A 3 14.12 28.33 29.20
N PRO A 4 14.82 27.53 28.38
CA PRO A 4 14.22 26.93 27.20
C PRO A 4 13.14 25.91 27.61
N PRO A 5 12.02 25.81 26.86
CA PRO A 5 11.00 24.81 27.12
C PRO A 5 11.62 23.41 26.94
N SER A 6 11.48 22.59 27.97
CA SER A 6 11.85 21.19 27.94
C SER A 6 11.05 20.50 26.84
N SER A 7 11.70 20.14 25.73
CA SER A 7 11.11 19.24 24.73
C SER A 7 10.72 17.95 25.45
N ALA A 8 9.40 17.73 25.59
CA ALA A 8 8.89 16.44 25.99
C ALA A 8 9.40 15.39 25.00
N LEU A 9 9.96 14.29 25.51
CA LEU A 9 10.30 13.14 24.68
C LEU A 9 8.99 12.63 24.04
N PRO A 10 8.99 12.28 22.74
CA PRO A 10 7.82 11.72 22.10
C PRO A 10 7.40 10.43 22.82
N ASP A 11 6.10 10.30 23.07
CA ASP A 11 5.55 9.11 23.72
C ASP A 11 5.95 7.85 22.96
N PRO A 12 6.32 6.76 23.66
CA PRO A 12 6.67 5.52 23.00
C PRO A 12 5.47 5.01 22.17
N PRO A 13 5.71 4.47 20.96
CA PRO A 13 4.64 3.95 20.12
C PRO A 13 3.89 2.83 20.85
N ALA A 14 2.55 2.83 20.74
CA ALA A 14 1.70 1.81 21.34
C ALA A 14 2.04 0.41 20.83
N THR A 15 2.13 -0.55 21.75
CA THR A 15 2.43 -1.97 21.51
C THR A 15 1.24 -2.86 21.87
N PHE A 16 1.24 -4.12 21.46
CA PHE A 16 0.25 -5.13 21.89
C PHE A 16 0.23 -5.37 23.40
N GLN A 17 1.27 -4.91 24.10
CA GLN A 17 1.41 -5.02 25.56
C GLN A 17 1.02 -3.74 26.29
N THR A 18 0.73 -2.64 25.59
CA THR A 18 0.40 -1.37 26.23
C THR A 18 -1.00 -1.47 26.87
N PRO A 19 -1.13 -1.39 28.21
CA PRO A 19 -2.43 -1.38 28.85
C PRO A 19 -3.14 -0.07 28.48
N ASN A 20 -4.27 -0.18 27.81
CA ASN A 20 -5.04 0.97 27.41
C ASN A 20 -5.75 1.60 28.62
N GLY A 21 -5.92 2.92 28.57
CA GLY A 21 -6.90 3.60 29.41
C GLY A 21 -8.30 3.00 29.21
N THR A 22 -9.21 3.22 30.15
CA THR A 22 -10.49 2.49 30.32
C THR A 22 -11.40 2.39 29.08
N ASN A 23 -11.14 3.11 27.98
CA ASN A 23 -12.01 3.17 26.80
C ASN A 23 -11.30 3.02 25.43
N SER A 24 -10.03 2.63 25.33
CA SER A 24 -9.37 2.41 24.02
C SER A 24 -9.16 0.92 23.71
N ALA A 25 -9.42 0.51 22.45
CA ALA A 25 -9.13 -0.84 21.97
C ALA A 25 -7.62 -1.03 21.74
N SER A 26 -7.05 -2.13 22.23
CA SER A 26 -5.61 -2.38 22.07
C SER A 26 -5.31 -2.85 20.65
N PRO A 27 -4.05 -2.70 20.16
CA PRO A 27 -3.72 -3.20 18.82
C PRO A 27 -3.84 -4.74 18.72
N LYS A 28 -3.79 -5.44 19.87
CA LYS A 28 -4.11 -6.87 19.96
C LYS A 28 -5.59 -7.15 19.73
N ASP A 29 -6.49 -6.37 20.34
CA ASP A 29 -7.93 -6.52 20.15
C ASP A 29 -8.31 -6.29 18.69
N LEU A 30 -7.69 -5.30 18.03
CA LEU A 30 -7.86 -5.06 16.61
C LEU A 30 -7.38 -6.26 15.78
N ARG A 31 -6.19 -6.79 16.05
CA ARG A 31 -5.67 -7.97 15.34
C ARG A 31 -6.62 -9.17 15.48
N ASP A 32 -7.08 -9.45 16.70
CA ASP A 32 -7.93 -10.60 16.98
C ASP A 32 -9.33 -10.42 16.35
N PHE A 33 -9.85 -9.18 16.33
CA PHE A 33 -11.04 -8.80 15.56
C PHE A 33 -10.86 -9.06 14.06
N LEU A 34 -9.77 -8.58 13.45
CA LEU A 34 -9.51 -8.75 12.02
C LEU A 34 -9.38 -10.22 11.62
N ARG A 35 -8.74 -11.04 12.46
CA ARG A 35 -8.70 -12.51 12.28
C ARG A 35 -10.08 -13.12 12.31
N SER A 36 -10.88 -12.80 13.33
CA SER A 36 -12.25 -13.31 13.42
C SER A 36 -13.11 -12.86 12.24
N LEU A 37 -12.92 -11.62 11.76
CA LEU A 37 -13.64 -11.08 10.62
C LEU A 37 -13.28 -11.82 9.33
N ARG A 38 -11.98 -12.04 9.10
CA ARG A 38 -11.46 -12.84 7.99
C ARG A 38 -12.07 -14.25 7.98
N ASP A 39 -12.02 -14.92 9.13
CA ASP A 39 -12.37 -16.34 9.24
C ASP A 39 -13.88 -16.60 9.19
N LYS A 40 -14.69 -15.65 9.68
CA LYS A 40 -16.15 -15.86 9.80
C LYS A 40 -16.95 -15.19 8.69
N GLU A 41 -16.63 -13.96 8.35
CA GLU A 41 -17.45 -13.14 7.44
C GLU A 41 -16.87 -13.14 6.02
N LEU A 42 -15.54 -13.07 5.90
CA LEU A 42 -14.83 -12.94 4.63
C LEU A 42 -14.28 -14.26 4.08
N HIS A 43 -14.70 -15.40 4.63
CA HIS A 43 -14.27 -16.72 4.13
C HIS A 43 -14.74 -16.93 2.69
N ASP A 44 -13.91 -17.55 1.85
CA ASP A 44 -14.19 -17.71 0.41
C ASP A 44 -15.47 -18.54 0.14
N ASP A 45 -15.86 -19.41 1.06
CA ASP A 45 -17.07 -20.25 0.97
C ASP A 45 -18.39 -19.52 1.28
N ASN A 46 -18.34 -18.34 1.90
CA ASN A 46 -19.55 -17.58 2.21
C ASN A 46 -20.18 -17.01 0.92
N PRO A 47 -21.44 -16.57 0.89
CA PRO A 47 -21.98 -15.82 -0.26
C PRO A 47 -21.37 -14.41 -0.37
N PRO A 48 -21.21 -13.84 -1.59
CA PRO A 48 -20.77 -12.45 -1.76
C PRO A 48 -21.64 -11.47 -0.97
N ILE A 49 -21.03 -10.39 -0.50
CA ILE A 49 -21.69 -9.36 0.30
C ILE A 49 -22.34 -8.36 -0.64
N SER A 50 -23.63 -8.11 -0.41
CA SER A 50 -24.45 -7.20 -1.21
C SER A 50 -23.94 -5.76 -1.15
N VAL A 51 -24.08 -5.04 -2.28
CA VAL A 51 -23.80 -3.60 -2.39
C VAL A 51 -24.56 -2.78 -1.35
N GLN A 52 -25.75 -3.22 -0.93
CA GLN A 52 -26.57 -2.52 0.06
C GLN A 52 -25.91 -2.47 1.45
N ASP A 53 -25.04 -3.44 1.75
CA ASP A 53 -24.36 -3.60 3.03
C ASP A 53 -22.92 -3.06 2.98
N ARG A 54 -22.55 -2.23 1.99
CA ARG A 54 -21.16 -1.78 1.77
C ARG A 54 -20.63 -0.79 2.82
N GLN A 55 -21.50 -0.04 3.51
CA GLN A 55 -21.09 1.08 4.38
C GLN A 55 -20.15 0.68 5.54
N PRO A 56 -20.42 -0.39 6.31
CA PRO A 56 -19.49 -0.86 7.35
C PRO A 56 -18.12 -1.23 6.79
N TRP A 57 -18.07 -1.77 5.57
CA TRP A 57 -16.81 -2.14 4.91
C TRP A 57 -16.02 -0.92 4.47
N LEU A 58 -16.68 0.12 3.96
CA LEU A 58 -16.03 1.41 3.68
C LEU A 58 -15.39 2.01 4.93
N GLN A 59 -16.13 2.02 6.05
CA GLN A 59 -15.61 2.51 7.33
C GLN A 59 -14.42 1.69 7.82
N LEU A 60 -14.49 0.36 7.70
CA LEU A 60 -13.39 -0.52 8.05
C LEU A 60 -12.15 -0.26 7.17
N VAL A 61 -12.33 -0.14 5.84
CA VAL A 61 -11.21 0.17 4.94
C VAL A 61 -10.58 1.51 5.33
N THR A 62 -11.36 2.56 5.50
CA THR A 62 -10.85 3.88 5.93
C THR A 62 -10.09 3.78 7.26
N GLY A 63 -10.65 3.09 8.24
CA GLY A 63 -9.99 2.87 9.53
C GLY A 63 -8.66 2.13 9.40
N LEU A 64 -8.57 1.12 8.54
CA LEU A 64 -7.31 0.41 8.26
C LEU A 64 -6.28 1.32 7.56
N LEU A 65 -6.73 2.15 6.62
CA LEU A 65 -5.86 3.13 5.96
C LEU A 65 -5.23 4.08 6.98
N GLU A 66 -6.04 4.69 7.84
CA GLU A 66 -5.58 5.69 8.80
C GLU A 66 -4.72 5.08 9.92
N GLN A 67 -5.15 3.95 10.49
CA GLN A 67 -4.56 3.41 11.72
C GLN A 67 -3.40 2.45 11.44
N VAL A 68 -3.43 1.71 10.32
CA VAL A 68 -2.42 0.67 10.03
C VAL A 68 -1.45 1.14 8.96
N PHE A 69 -1.97 1.55 7.80
CA PHE A 69 -1.15 1.84 6.63
C PHE A 69 -0.58 3.27 6.60
N GLY A 70 -1.28 4.25 7.18
CA GLY A 70 -0.95 5.68 7.11
C GLY A 70 0.39 6.06 7.74
N CYS A 71 0.94 5.17 8.56
CA CYS A 71 2.17 5.42 9.31
C CYS A 71 3.23 4.32 9.10
N PHE A 72 3.12 3.45 8.08
CA PHE A 72 4.05 2.32 7.95
C PHE A 72 5.48 2.82 7.66
N PRO A 73 6.44 2.62 8.59
CA PRO A 73 7.71 3.31 8.54
C PRO A 73 8.62 2.68 7.49
N TYR A 74 9.41 3.51 6.82
CA TYR A 74 10.64 3.02 6.17
C TYR A 74 11.52 2.36 7.23
N PHE A 75 12.21 1.30 6.85
CA PHE A 75 13.06 0.60 7.81
C PHE A 75 14.09 1.56 8.40
N LYS A 76 14.08 1.70 9.72
CA LYS A 76 15.17 2.32 10.49
C LYS A 76 15.61 1.31 11.56
N PRO A 77 16.92 1.06 11.74
CA PRO A 77 17.41 0.10 12.74
C PRO A 77 16.85 0.32 14.15
N SER A 78 16.51 1.56 14.51
CA SER A 78 15.93 1.93 15.80
C SER A 78 14.50 1.42 16.05
N ILE A 79 13.82 0.87 15.04
CA ILE A 79 12.39 0.47 15.13
C ILE A 79 12.24 -1.05 15.33
N GLN A 80 13.32 -1.82 15.33
CA GLN A 80 13.31 -3.30 15.24
C GLN A 80 12.45 -4.02 16.31
N GLY A 81 12.21 -3.43 17.49
CA GLY A 81 11.39 -4.01 18.56
C GLY A 81 9.87 -3.92 18.34
N THR A 82 9.34 -2.74 17.99
CA THR A 82 7.91 -2.52 17.69
C THR A 82 7.51 -2.93 16.28
N THR A 83 8.52 -3.27 15.48
CA THR A 83 8.38 -3.70 14.09
C THR A 83 7.56 -4.99 13.95
N ASN A 84 7.74 -5.99 14.82
CA ASN A 84 7.09 -7.29 14.63
C ASN A 84 5.57 -7.24 14.81
N GLU A 85 5.10 -6.54 15.83
CA GLU A 85 3.68 -6.35 16.09
C GLU A 85 3.00 -5.59 14.95
N ARG A 86 3.69 -4.58 14.44
CA ARG A 86 3.24 -3.82 13.29
C ARG A 86 3.22 -4.63 12.00
N ILE A 87 4.24 -5.46 11.75
CA ILE A 87 4.25 -6.41 10.63
C ILE A 87 3.03 -7.32 10.74
N GLU A 88 2.80 -7.93 11.90
CA GLU A 88 1.69 -8.88 12.11
C GLU A 88 0.33 -8.22 11.88
N LEU A 89 0.13 -7.01 12.41
CA LEU A 89 -1.11 -6.25 12.21
C LEU A 89 -1.30 -5.84 10.75
N THR A 90 -0.22 -5.43 10.08
CA THR A 90 -0.26 -5.07 8.65
C THR A 90 -0.56 -6.28 7.78
N ASP A 91 0.04 -7.42 8.11
CA ASP A 91 -0.14 -8.69 7.41
C ASP A 91 -1.61 -9.14 7.40
N ILE A 92 -2.26 -9.15 8.58
CA ILE A 92 -3.69 -9.49 8.66
C ILE A 92 -4.58 -8.41 8.02
N SER A 93 -4.20 -7.13 8.11
CA SER A 93 -4.96 -6.04 7.48
C SER A 93 -4.95 -6.13 5.96
N LEU A 94 -3.82 -6.53 5.37
CA LEU A 94 -3.71 -6.78 3.92
C LEU A 94 -4.56 -7.96 3.48
N GLU A 95 -4.64 -9.03 4.28
CA GLU A 95 -5.53 -10.16 4.01
C GLU A 95 -6.99 -9.73 4.03
N VAL A 96 -7.41 -9.02 5.09
CA VAL A 96 -8.78 -8.50 5.22
C VAL A 96 -9.12 -7.58 4.05
N LEU A 97 -8.25 -6.63 3.69
CA LEU A 97 -8.49 -5.71 2.58
C LEU A 97 -8.61 -6.44 1.23
N SER A 98 -7.75 -7.44 0.98
CA SER A 98 -7.81 -8.28 -0.22
C SER A 98 -9.10 -9.08 -0.28
N CYS A 99 -9.53 -9.69 0.83
CA CYS A 99 -10.79 -10.42 0.90
C CYS A 99 -11.98 -9.48 0.68
N ILE A 100 -12.03 -8.34 1.37
CA ILE A 100 -13.08 -7.33 1.20
C ILE A 100 -13.24 -6.94 -0.27
N GLY A 101 -12.13 -6.65 -0.97
CA GLY A 101 -12.18 -6.29 -2.38
C GLY A 101 -12.75 -7.38 -3.28
N ARG A 102 -12.54 -8.67 -2.94
CA ARG A 102 -13.08 -9.81 -3.70
C ARG A 102 -14.53 -10.15 -3.35
N ARG A 103 -14.96 -9.78 -2.14
CA ARG A 103 -16.19 -10.31 -1.52
C ARG A 103 -17.31 -9.29 -1.46
N VAL A 104 -16.99 -8.00 -1.40
CA VAL A 104 -17.97 -6.90 -1.31
C VAL A 104 -18.16 -6.32 -2.70
N ASP A 105 -19.30 -6.65 -3.30
CA ASP A 105 -19.61 -6.19 -4.64
C ASP A 105 -19.63 -4.67 -4.70
N SER A 106 -19.00 -4.11 -5.74
CA SER A 106 -19.06 -2.67 -6.02
C SER A 106 -18.63 -1.77 -4.86
N LEU A 107 -17.73 -2.26 -3.99
CA LEU A 107 -17.28 -1.51 -2.80
C LEU A 107 -16.77 -0.11 -3.17
N TYR A 108 -15.98 -0.01 -4.23
CA TYR A 108 -15.35 1.23 -4.67
C TYR A 108 -16.17 2.02 -5.70
N VAL A 109 -17.42 1.64 -5.97
CA VAL A 109 -18.28 2.37 -6.93
C VAL A 109 -18.69 3.69 -6.32
N ASP A 110 -18.43 4.79 -7.05
CA ASP A 110 -18.62 6.19 -6.65
C ASP A 110 -17.70 6.67 -5.50
N GLU A 111 -16.71 5.88 -5.10
CA GLU A 111 -15.79 6.18 -4.01
C GLU A 111 -14.41 6.61 -4.54
N GLU A 112 -14.36 7.67 -5.37
CA GLU A 112 -13.12 8.13 -6.01
C GLU A 112 -12.03 8.51 -4.99
N ILE A 113 -12.41 9.25 -3.94
CA ILE A 113 -11.47 9.73 -2.92
C ILE A 113 -10.86 8.55 -2.17
N LEU A 114 -11.70 7.63 -1.69
CA LEU A 114 -11.24 6.44 -0.98
C LEU A 114 -10.36 5.57 -1.87
N SER A 115 -10.74 5.37 -3.14
CA SER A 115 -9.96 4.56 -4.09
C SER A 115 -8.54 5.12 -4.28
N LYS A 116 -8.41 6.45 -4.39
CA LYS A 116 -7.10 7.11 -4.44
C LYS A 116 -6.32 6.93 -3.15
N GLN A 117 -6.97 7.06 -2.00
CA GLN A 117 -6.33 6.83 -0.71
C GLN A 117 -5.83 5.40 -0.56
N VAL A 118 -6.65 4.39 -0.89
CA VAL A 118 -6.26 2.97 -0.87
C VAL A 118 -5.04 2.74 -1.75
N PHE A 119 -5.06 3.28 -2.98
CA PHE A 119 -3.91 3.19 -3.88
C PHE A 119 -2.63 3.76 -3.26
N VAL A 120 -2.67 5.01 -2.78
CA VAL A 120 -1.49 5.69 -2.22
C VAL A 120 -0.94 4.93 -1.02
N HIS A 121 -1.80 4.46 -0.12
CA HIS A 121 -1.38 3.72 1.07
C HIS A 121 -0.79 2.36 0.73
N LEU A 122 -1.42 1.59 -0.16
CA LEU A 122 -0.89 0.29 -0.59
C LEU A 122 0.41 0.45 -1.38
N PHE A 123 0.50 1.44 -2.26
CA PHE A 123 1.73 1.72 -3.00
C PHE A 123 2.86 2.17 -2.07
N GLY A 124 2.57 3.09 -1.14
CA GLY A 124 3.49 3.49 -0.09
C GLY A 124 3.97 2.28 0.73
N LEU A 125 3.06 1.40 1.14
CA LEU A 125 3.42 0.17 1.84
C LEU A 125 4.30 -0.76 1.01
N CYS A 126 4.05 -0.92 -0.30
CA CYS A 126 4.93 -1.70 -1.18
C CYS A 126 6.34 -1.12 -1.17
N THR A 127 6.48 0.21 -1.31
CA THR A 127 7.79 0.87 -1.31
C THR A 127 8.50 0.78 0.05
N SER A 128 7.78 0.96 1.15
CA SER A 128 8.32 0.84 2.50
C SER A 128 8.77 -0.60 2.76
N THR A 129 7.94 -1.59 2.47
CA THR A 129 8.28 -3.01 2.71
C THR A 129 9.39 -3.53 1.81
N GLU A 130 9.55 -2.98 0.59
CA GLU A 130 10.70 -3.29 -0.27
C GLU A 130 12.02 -2.89 0.39
N SER A 131 12.04 -1.74 1.09
CA SER A 131 13.24 -1.28 1.80
C SER A 131 13.65 -2.20 2.95
N TRP A 132 12.77 -3.10 3.39
CA TRP A 132 13.04 -4.04 4.46
C TRP A 132 13.66 -5.34 3.93
N LEU A 133 13.60 -5.59 2.61
CA LEU A 133 14.19 -6.78 1.98
C LEU A 133 15.72 -6.76 2.05
N GLU A 134 16.32 -5.57 2.10
CA GLU A 134 17.78 -5.40 2.19
C GLU A 134 18.32 -5.64 3.59
N VAL A 135 17.42 -5.76 4.58
CA VAL A 135 17.76 -6.02 5.98
C VAL A 135 17.60 -7.52 6.24
N THR A 136 18.52 -8.31 5.71
CA THR A 136 18.60 -9.74 6.04
C THR A 136 19.01 -9.92 7.49
N ASP A 137 18.07 -10.29 8.34
CA ASP A 137 18.30 -10.66 9.75
C ASP A 137 18.99 -12.04 9.76
N GLU A 138 20.31 -12.08 9.95
CA GLU A 138 21.12 -13.32 9.92
C GLU A 138 20.81 -14.29 11.07
N GLY A 139 19.82 -14.02 11.94
CA GLY A 139 19.79 -14.59 13.28
C GLY A 139 18.52 -15.26 13.81
N ASN A 140 17.33 -15.18 13.19
CA ASN A 140 16.12 -15.76 13.82
C ASN A 140 15.11 -16.36 12.81
N SER A 141 15.02 -17.69 12.80
CA SER A 141 14.17 -18.48 11.89
C SER A 141 12.68 -18.54 12.24
N GLU A 142 12.25 -17.98 13.37
CA GLU A 142 10.83 -18.02 13.79
C GLU A 142 9.98 -16.83 13.30
N ARG A 143 10.60 -15.84 12.65
CA ARG A 143 9.91 -14.61 12.22
C ARG A 143 9.44 -14.71 10.76
N LEU A 144 8.26 -14.15 10.48
CA LEU A 144 7.79 -13.97 9.10
C LEU A 144 8.85 -13.17 8.32
N PRO A 145 9.38 -13.73 7.22
CA PRO A 145 10.43 -13.04 6.49
C PRO A 145 9.83 -11.80 5.81
N PRO A 146 10.53 -10.63 5.83
CA PRO A 146 10.01 -9.38 5.26
C PRO A 146 9.55 -9.47 3.80
N ASN A 147 10.07 -10.44 3.05
CA ASN A 147 9.66 -10.75 1.68
C ASN A 147 8.18 -11.15 1.55
N THR A 148 7.58 -11.73 2.59
CA THR A 148 6.17 -12.12 2.60
C THR A 148 5.26 -10.91 2.60
N LEU A 149 5.58 -9.90 3.42
CA LEU A 149 4.79 -8.69 3.53
C LEU A 149 4.84 -7.86 2.23
N TYR A 150 6.03 -7.75 1.62
CA TYR A 150 6.19 -7.07 0.32
C TYR A 150 5.34 -7.74 -0.78
N SER A 151 5.46 -9.07 -0.93
CA SER A 151 4.67 -9.80 -1.93
C SER A 151 3.17 -9.66 -1.67
N LYS A 152 2.75 -9.76 -0.40
CA LYS A 152 1.34 -9.63 -0.01
C LYS A 152 0.81 -8.22 -0.29
N ALA A 153 1.56 -7.18 0.03
CA ALA A 153 1.18 -5.79 -0.27
C ALA A 153 1.00 -5.58 -1.78
N CYS A 154 1.94 -6.07 -2.58
CA CYS A 154 1.84 -6.00 -4.04
C CYS A 154 0.63 -6.77 -4.57
N ASP A 155 0.39 -7.98 -4.07
CA ASP A 155 -0.75 -8.80 -4.49
C ASP A 155 -2.09 -8.16 -4.10
N THR A 156 -2.20 -7.59 -2.90
CA THR A 156 -3.38 -6.82 -2.48
C THR A 156 -3.60 -5.59 -3.36
N LEU A 157 -2.53 -4.88 -3.73
CA LEU A 157 -2.62 -3.74 -4.67
C LEU A 157 -3.08 -4.18 -6.07
N VAL A 158 -2.60 -5.32 -6.56
CA VAL A 158 -3.05 -5.89 -7.84
C VAL A 158 -4.53 -6.25 -7.78
N VAL A 159 -4.98 -6.92 -6.71
CA VAL A 159 -6.40 -7.26 -6.50
C VAL A 159 -7.24 -5.99 -6.46
N PHE A 160 -6.80 -4.96 -5.74
CA PHE A 160 -7.48 -3.67 -5.69
C PHE A 160 -7.63 -3.04 -7.09
N LEU A 161 -6.56 -2.97 -7.87
CA LEU A 161 -6.60 -2.42 -9.24
C LEU A 161 -7.48 -3.26 -10.18
N GLN A 162 -7.52 -4.58 -9.98
CA GLN A 162 -8.43 -5.47 -10.70
C GLN A 162 -9.88 -5.18 -10.34
N ASN A 163 -10.20 -4.98 -9.06
CA ASN A 163 -11.55 -4.64 -8.64
C ASN A 163 -12.02 -3.32 -9.25
N LEU A 164 -11.16 -2.31 -9.34
CA LEU A 164 -11.45 -1.07 -10.06
C LEU A 164 -11.66 -1.29 -11.57
N SER A 165 -10.98 -2.28 -12.16
CA SER A 165 -11.11 -2.62 -13.59
C SER A 165 -12.39 -3.40 -13.93
N PHE A 166 -12.82 -4.29 -13.03
CA PHE A 166 -13.88 -5.27 -13.27
C PHE A 166 -15.23 -4.92 -12.62
N SER A 167 -15.32 -3.80 -11.92
CA SER A 167 -16.58 -3.32 -11.31
C SER A 167 -17.62 -2.84 -12.35
N THR A 168 -17.47 -3.21 -13.63
CA THR A 168 -18.42 -2.89 -14.70
C THR A 168 -19.78 -3.54 -14.42
N GLY A 169 -20.72 -2.74 -13.94
CA GLY A 169 -22.05 -3.17 -13.57
C GLY A 169 -22.89 -3.36 -14.82
N LEU A 170 -23.61 -4.50 -14.90
CA LEU A 170 -24.64 -4.77 -15.89
C LEU A 170 -25.83 -3.82 -15.72
N GLY A 171 -25.68 -2.56 -16.10
CA GLY A 171 -26.79 -1.61 -16.16
C GLY A 171 -26.43 -0.17 -15.78
N ARG A 172 -26.22 0.63 -16.83
CA ARG A 172 -26.43 2.10 -16.87
C ARG A 172 -25.35 2.99 -16.25
N ASP A 173 -24.18 3.01 -16.90
CA ASP A 173 -23.13 4.05 -16.90
C ASP A 173 -22.45 4.52 -15.58
N PRO A 174 -22.37 3.72 -14.49
CA PRO A 174 -21.33 3.91 -13.46
C PRO A 174 -19.93 3.49 -13.95
N ASP A 175 -19.89 2.77 -15.09
CA ASP A 175 -18.66 2.24 -15.70
C ASP A 175 -17.67 3.34 -16.12
N ALA A 176 -18.17 4.51 -16.55
CA ALA A 176 -17.32 5.63 -16.93
C ALA A 176 -16.55 6.23 -15.75
N VAL A 177 -17.16 6.24 -14.55
CA VAL A 177 -16.58 6.90 -13.37
C VAL A 177 -15.41 6.09 -12.82
N GLN A 178 -15.61 4.79 -12.56
CA GLN A 178 -14.54 3.95 -11.99
C GLN A 178 -13.40 3.67 -12.95
N THR A 179 -13.73 3.44 -14.23
CA THR A 179 -12.71 3.36 -15.28
C THR A 179 -11.92 4.67 -15.31
N GLY A 180 -12.61 5.81 -15.15
CA GLY A 180 -11.98 7.11 -14.96
C GLY A 180 -11.04 7.19 -13.75
N VAL A 181 -11.41 6.63 -12.59
CA VAL A 181 -10.55 6.60 -11.39
C VAL A 181 -9.30 5.76 -11.63
N LEU A 182 -9.44 4.55 -12.20
CA LEU A 182 -8.30 3.71 -12.55
C LEU A 182 -7.37 4.41 -13.54
N HIS A 183 -7.93 5.02 -14.59
CA HIS A 183 -7.15 5.79 -15.56
C HIS A 183 -6.39 6.95 -14.90
N LYS A 184 -7.03 7.70 -14.00
CA LYS A 184 -6.38 8.76 -13.22
C LYS A 184 -5.22 8.21 -12.38
N ILE A 185 -5.42 7.09 -11.67
CA ILE A 185 -4.36 6.43 -10.88
C ILE A 185 -3.18 6.03 -11.77
N LEU A 186 -3.44 5.36 -12.89
CA LEU A 186 -2.38 4.90 -13.80
C LEU A 186 -1.64 6.08 -14.46
N HIS A 187 -2.37 7.13 -14.83
CA HIS A 187 -1.81 8.35 -15.40
C HIS A 187 -0.90 9.04 -14.37
N GLU A 188 -1.40 9.30 -13.17
CA GLU A 188 -0.65 9.93 -12.08
C GLU A 188 0.64 9.16 -11.79
N THR A 189 0.56 7.83 -11.78
CA THR A 189 1.73 7.00 -11.48
C THR A 189 2.77 7.05 -12.61
N THR A 190 2.31 7.12 -13.87
CA THR A 190 3.18 7.25 -15.04
C THR A 190 3.83 8.63 -15.07
N ASP A 191 3.08 9.69 -14.75
CA ASP A 191 3.58 11.05 -14.63
C ASP A 191 4.62 11.17 -13.54
N LEU A 192 4.36 10.59 -12.37
CA LEU A 192 5.32 10.53 -11.28
C LEU A 192 6.61 9.84 -11.73
N CYS A 193 6.52 8.64 -12.30
CA CYS A 193 7.70 7.91 -12.79
C CYS A 193 8.48 8.73 -13.83
N THR A 194 7.78 9.37 -14.76
CA THR A 194 8.39 10.22 -15.79
C THR A 194 9.10 11.41 -15.16
N ALA A 195 8.48 12.04 -14.18
CA ALA A 195 9.05 13.16 -13.44
C ALA A 195 10.28 12.73 -12.62
N MET A 196 10.26 11.54 -12.00
CA MET A 196 11.42 10.98 -11.28
C MET A 196 12.59 10.67 -12.22
N ILE A 197 12.32 10.10 -13.39
CA ILE A 197 13.35 9.78 -14.40
C ILE A 197 13.94 11.05 -15.01
N SER A 198 13.10 12.05 -15.24
CA SER A 198 13.50 13.31 -15.90
C SER A 198 14.22 14.26 -14.97
N ALA A 199 13.84 14.27 -13.69
CA ALA A 199 14.47 15.09 -12.69
C ALA A 199 15.86 14.51 -12.41
N ARG A 200 16.91 15.21 -12.86
CA ARG A 200 18.31 14.98 -12.44
C ARG A 200 18.42 15.43 -10.98
N LEU A 201 17.81 14.68 -10.08
CA LEU A 201 17.61 15.08 -8.69
C LEU A 201 18.97 15.04 -7.97
N GLU A 202 19.57 16.23 -7.83
CA GLU A 202 20.83 16.43 -7.10
C GLU A 202 20.60 16.59 -5.59
N SER A 203 19.37 16.86 -5.15
CA SER A 203 19.02 17.13 -3.74
C SER A 203 17.93 16.18 -3.21
N TYR A 204 18.21 15.56 -2.06
CA TYR A 204 17.31 14.72 -1.27
C TYR A 204 17.18 15.31 0.14
N PRO A 205 16.05 15.11 0.86
CA PRO A 205 14.85 14.31 0.55
C PRO A 205 13.92 14.84 -0.55
N LEU A 206 13.03 13.95 -1.01
CA LEU A 206 11.90 14.31 -1.87
C LEU A 206 10.58 14.00 -1.16
N ASP A 207 9.73 15.01 -1.04
CA ASP A 207 8.33 14.81 -0.66
C ASP A 207 7.50 14.59 -1.94
N VAL A 208 6.79 13.46 -1.98
CA VAL A 208 5.98 13.04 -3.13
C VAL A 208 4.51 13.34 -2.85
N HIS A 209 3.94 14.25 -3.62
CA HIS A 209 2.52 14.57 -3.58
C HIS A 209 1.79 13.87 -4.71
N TRP A 210 0.90 12.96 -4.35
CA TRP A 210 0.01 12.29 -5.30
C TRP A 210 -1.22 13.15 -5.60
N PHE A 211 -1.67 13.09 -6.85
CA PHE A 211 -2.82 13.81 -7.39
C PHE A 211 -2.68 15.34 -7.22
N SER A 212 -1.45 15.84 -7.29
CA SER A 212 -1.11 17.25 -7.10
C SER A 212 0.08 17.62 -7.99
N THR A 213 -0.01 18.75 -8.70
CA THR A 213 1.10 19.29 -9.49
C THR A 213 1.66 20.55 -8.80
N PRO A 214 2.99 20.67 -8.59
CA PRO A 214 4.04 19.71 -8.92
C PRO A 214 4.09 18.50 -7.96
N HIS A 215 4.44 17.33 -8.50
CA HIS A 215 4.49 16.06 -7.74
C HIS A 215 5.60 16.00 -6.69
N PHE A 216 6.65 16.82 -6.82
CA PHE A 216 7.74 16.87 -5.85
C PHE A 216 7.79 18.22 -5.16
N LYS A 217 8.01 18.19 -3.85
CA LYS A 217 8.52 19.34 -3.10
C LYS A 217 9.88 18.99 -2.52
N ILE A 218 10.83 19.92 -2.70
CA ILE A 218 12.12 19.86 -2.04
C ILE A 218 11.89 20.29 -0.61
N THR A 219 12.04 19.35 0.33
CA THR A 219 12.04 19.65 1.75
C THR A 219 13.48 19.95 2.19
N THR A 220 13.67 21.05 2.91
CA THR A 220 14.97 21.49 3.43
C THR A 220 15.38 20.77 4.70
N GLU A 221 14.57 19.84 5.19
CA GLU A 221 14.84 19.04 6.38
C GLU A 221 15.58 17.77 5.98
N ASP A 222 16.64 17.41 6.73
CA ASP A 222 17.48 16.24 6.50
C ASP A 222 16.71 14.91 6.67
N CYS A 223 15.84 14.56 5.72
CA CYS A 223 15.43 13.18 5.52
C CYS A 223 16.35 12.56 4.46
N SER A 224 17.39 11.87 4.91
CA SER A 224 18.12 10.95 4.04
C SER A 224 17.12 9.97 3.42
N ILE A 225 17.16 9.79 2.09
CA ILE A 225 17.00 8.50 1.35
C ILE A 225 16.88 8.77 -0.18
N PRO A 226 17.98 8.57 -0.95
CA PRO A 226 17.92 8.41 -2.42
C PRO A 226 17.29 7.08 -2.88
N VAL A 227 16.95 6.20 -1.93
CA VAL A 227 16.49 4.83 -2.18
C VAL A 227 15.03 4.77 -2.65
N LEU A 228 14.24 5.83 -2.42
CA LEU A 228 12.83 5.93 -2.82
C LEU A 228 12.61 5.73 -4.33
N THR A 229 13.57 6.19 -5.15
CA THR A 229 13.46 6.14 -6.63
C THR A 229 13.59 4.73 -7.19
N LEU A 230 14.49 3.93 -6.62
CA LEU A 230 14.71 2.56 -7.06
C LEU A 230 13.52 1.66 -6.66
N TYR A 231 12.97 1.86 -5.46
CA TYR A 231 11.83 1.08 -4.98
C TYR A 231 10.55 1.36 -5.77
N ILE A 232 10.23 2.64 -6.02
CA ILE A 232 9.06 3.01 -6.84
C ILE A 232 9.12 2.33 -8.22
N THR A 233 10.28 2.36 -8.87
CA THR A 233 10.46 1.77 -10.21
C THR A 233 10.30 0.24 -10.19
N ARG A 234 10.84 -0.44 -9.17
CA ARG A 234 10.74 -1.90 -9.03
C ARG A 234 9.33 -2.34 -8.65
N CYS A 235 8.71 -1.68 -7.68
CA CYS A 235 7.31 -1.88 -7.32
C CYS A 235 6.40 -1.76 -8.55
N MET A 236 6.53 -0.69 -9.33
CA MET A 236 5.72 -0.49 -10.53
C MET A 236 5.96 -1.55 -11.59
N SER A 237 7.22 -1.91 -11.85
CA SER A 237 7.51 -3.00 -12.79
C SER A 237 6.91 -4.33 -12.34
N PHE A 238 6.93 -4.62 -11.03
CA PHE A 238 6.35 -5.84 -10.47
C PHE A 238 4.82 -5.86 -10.64
N ILE A 239 4.15 -4.77 -10.24
CA ILE A 239 2.69 -4.62 -10.34
C ILE A 239 2.24 -4.77 -11.80
N LEU A 240 2.87 -4.03 -12.72
CA LEU A 240 2.53 -4.08 -14.14
C LEU A 240 2.72 -5.49 -14.73
N ASN A 241 3.83 -6.15 -14.42
CA ASN A 241 4.07 -7.52 -14.88
C ASN A 241 3.02 -8.51 -14.35
N ARG A 242 2.64 -8.42 -13.07
CA ARG A 242 1.59 -9.29 -12.49
C ARG A 242 0.21 -9.03 -13.06
N SER A 243 -0.17 -7.76 -13.23
CA SER A 243 -1.45 -7.40 -13.87
C SER A 243 -1.53 -7.93 -15.31
N LEU A 244 -0.43 -7.90 -16.07
CA LEU A 244 -0.37 -8.45 -17.43
C LEU A 244 -0.48 -9.98 -17.47
N VAL A 245 0.16 -10.70 -16.53
CA VAL A 245 0.09 -12.17 -16.46
C VAL A 245 -1.31 -12.65 -16.10
N SER A 246 -1.99 -11.96 -15.19
CA SER A 246 -3.38 -12.28 -14.81
C SER A 246 -4.34 -12.15 -16.01
N ARG A 247 -4.20 -11.10 -16.84
CA ARG A 247 -5.02 -10.93 -18.05
C ARG A 247 -4.82 -12.04 -19.08
N ARG A 248 -3.63 -12.62 -19.21
CA ARG A 248 -3.36 -13.71 -20.18
C ARG A 248 -4.11 -15.01 -19.87
N HIS A 249 -4.59 -15.18 -18.65
CA HIS A 249 -5.38 -16.35 -18.25
C HIS A 249 -6.88 -16.15 -18.47
N SER A 250 -7.35 -14.91 -18.65
CA SER A 250 -8.73 -14.58 -19.01
C SER A 250 -8.90 -14.46 -20.53
N ARG A 251 -8.72 -15.57 -21.27
CA ARG A 251 -8.78 -15.59 -22.75
C ARG A 251 -10.21 -15.65 -23.31
N TYR A 252 -11.11 -14.79 -22.84
CA TYR A 252 -12.42 -14.61 -23.50
C TYR A 252 -12.71 -13.18 -23.97
N TYR A 253 -11.83 -12.19 -23.73
CA TYR A 253 -11.98 -10.86 -24.33
C TYR A 253 -10.63 -10.34 -24.83
N GLN A 254 -10.45 -10.32 -26.16
CA GLN A 254 -9.32 -9.67 -26.83
C GLN A 254 -9.62 -8.17 -26.99
N ALA A 255 -8.95 -7.34 -26.21
CA ALA A 255 -8.71 -5.94 -26.54
C ALA A 255 -7.19 -5.67 -26.49
N PRO A 256 -6.61 -5.01 -27.51
CA PRO A 256 -5.17 -4.76 -27.55
C PRO A 256 -4.84 -3.53 -26.71
N VAL A 257 -4.15 -3.71 -25.59
CA VAL A 257 -3.51 -2.59 -24.88
C VAL A 257 -2.00 -2.70 -25.10
N LEU A 258 -1.49 -1.83 -25.96
CA LEU A 258 -0.08 -1.60 -26.19
C LEU A 258 0.50 -0.84 -24.98
N PHE A 259 1.00 -1.57 -23.98
CA PHE A 259 1.98 -0.99 -23.05
C PHE A 259 3.37 -1.43 -23.49
N THR A 260 4.12 -0.48 -24.06
CA THR A 260 5.54 -0.62 -24.34
C THR A 260 6.29 -0.90 -23.04
N SER A 261 6.75 -2.13 -22.89
CA SER A 261 7.76 -2.52 -21.91
C SER A 261 9.01 -1.68 -22.17
N VAL A 262 9.21 -0.63 -21.36
CA VAL A 262 10.53 -0.01 -21.23
C VAL A 262 11.36 -1.02 -20.44
N CYS A 263 12.08 -1.86 -21.17
CA CYS A 263 13.12 -2.72 -20.61
C CYS A 263 14.16 -1.84 -19.91
N LEU A 264 14.09 -1.76 -18.59
CA LEU A 264 15.21 -1.40 -17.72
C LEU A 264 16.27 -2.50 -17.83
N ASN A 265 17.01 -2.45 -18.92
CA ASN A 265 18.06 -3.39 -19.25
C ASN A 265 19.31 -3.01 -18.42
N LYS A 266 19.69 -3.91 -17.50
CA LYS A 266 21.04 -4.14 -16.97
C LYS A 266 22.02 -2.95 -17.04
N HIS A 267 22.04 -2.12 -16.00
CA HIS A 267 23.26 -1.39 -15.62
C HIS A 267 23.60 -1.60 -14.14
N HIS A 268 23.66 -2.87 -13.74
CA HIS A 268 24.42 -3.28 -12.55
C HIS A 268 25.87 -3.51 -12.99
N ARG A 269 26.62 -2.42 -13.20
CA ARG A 269 28.09 -2.45 -13.27
C ARG A 269 28.64 -1.93 -11.96
N ARG A 270 29.08 -2.89 -11.13
CA ARG A 270 30.21 -2.84 -10.17
C ARG A 270 30.61 -1.44 -9.69
N PHE A 271 30.24 -1.12 -8.46
CA PHE A 271 31.09 -0.31 -7.58
C PHE A 271 31.70 -1.25 -6.52
N THR A 272 32.89 -1.77 -6.83
CA THR A 272 33.87 -2.19 -5.84
C THR A 272 35.08 -1.29 -6.02
N ARG A 273 35.32 -0.42 -5.05
CA ARG A 273 36.65 0.02 -4.62
C ARG A 273 36.63 0.16 -3.11
#